data_AF-A0A177CMI0-F1
#
_entry.id   AF-A0A177CMI0-F1
#
_cell.length_a   1.000
_cell.length_b   1.000
_cell.length_c   1.000
_cell.angle_alpha   90.00
_cell.angle_beta   90.00
_cell.angle_gamma   90.00
#
_symmetry.space_group_name_H-M   'P 1'
#
loop_
_entity.id
_entity.type
_entity.pdbx_description
1 polymer ?
#
loop_
_entity_poly.entity_id
_entity_poly.type
_entity_poly.pdbx_seq_one_letter_code
_entity_poly.pdbx_strand_id
1 'polypeptide(L)'
;MEQDFYKAHLTEKFGLEVIVADEQRRQAVHNSIYTGLVYGVIRESSQEIYRRVTSEFARAECLSLGCTEIAFLIHEAHSDIPVFDTTTIHATAAADWAMKAENE
;
A
#
# COMPACT_ATOMS: atom_id res chain seq x y z
N MET A 1 2.15 8.32 -4.09
CA MET A 1 1.03 8.87 -3.29
C MET A 1 0.52 10.21 -3.81
N GLU A 2 1.38 11.10 -4.31
CA GLU A 2 0.96 12.47 -4.66
C GLU A 2 0.42 12.61 -6.07
N GLN A 3 1.07 11.93 -7.03
CA GLN A 3 0.70 11.96 -8.43
C GLN A 3 -0.67 11.31 -8.68
N ASP A 4 -1.38 11.79 -9.70
CA ASP A 4 -2.78 11.43 -9.92
C ASP A 4 -2.96 10.07 -10.58
N PHE A 5 -1.98 9.56 -11.33
CA PHE A 5 -2.15 8.35 -12.18
C PHE A 5 -2.76 7.14 -11.46
N TYR A 6 -2.47 6.95 -10.16
CA TYR A 6 -3.02 5.83 -9.38
C TYR A 6 -4.35 6.22 -8.71
N LYS A 7 -4.38 7.37 -8.04
CA LYS A 7 -5.57 7.84 -7.29
C LYS A 7 -6.74 8.16 -8.22
N ALA A 8 -6.47 8.93 -9.27
CA ALA A 8 -7.47 9.29 -10.27
C ALA A 8 -8.02 8.05 -10.97
N HIS A 9 -7.18 7.05 -11.26
CA HIS A 9 -7.66 5.79 -11.83
C HIS A 9 -8.66 5.08 -10.90
N LEU A 10 -8.37 5.00 -9.60
CA LEU A 10 -9.25 4.41 -8.61
C LEU A 10 -10.57 5.19 -8.48
N THR A 11 -10.48 6.52 -8.44
CA THR A 11 -11.66 7.39 -8.29
C THR A 11 -12.51 7.42 -9.56
N GLU A 12 -11.93 7.69 -10.73
CA GLU A 12 -12.67 7.88 -11.97
C GLU A 12 -13.26 6.58 -12.52
N LYS A 13 -12.52 5.47 -12.42
CA LYS A 13 -12.95 4.19 -13.01
C LYS A 13 -13.82 3.37 -12.07
N PHE A 14 -13.57 3.45 -10.76
CA PHE A 14 -14.23 2.59 -9.77
C PHE A 14 -15.07 3.36 -8.74
N GLY A 15 -15.08 4.70 -8.79
CA GLY A 15 -15.86 5.53 -7.88
C GLY A 15 -15.34 5.52 -6.44
N LEU A 16 -14.08 5.13 -6.23
CA LEU A 16 -13.50 5.02 -4.90
C LEU A 16 -13.07 6.40 -4.37
N GLU A 17 -13.38 6.67 -3.11
CA GLU A 17 -12.78 7.79 -2.38
C GLU A 17 -11.36 7.39 -1.93
N VAL A 18 -10.36 8.11 -2.44
CA VAL A 18 -8.95 7.84 -2.12
C VAL A 18 -8.40 8.94 -1.22
N ILE A 19 -8.14 8.58 0.03
CA ILE A 19 -7.51 9.44 1.02
C ILE A 19 -6.01 9.11 1.16
N VAL A 20 -5.20 10.12 1.42
CA VAL A 20 -3.76 9.99 1.64
C VAL A 20 -3.33 10.79 2.87
N ALA A 21 -2.20 10.43 3.46
CA ALA A 21 -1.67 11.14 4.62
C ALA A 21 -1.27 12.57 4.25
N ASP A 22 -1.12 13.44 5.26
CA ASP A 22 -0.55 14.77 5.03
C ASP A 22 0.88 14.72 4.52
N GLU A 23 1.39 15.89 4.09
CA GLU A 23 2.71 16.00 3.47
C GLU A 23 3.84 15.53 4.39
N GLN A 24 3.82 15.91 5.67
CA GLN A 24 4.88 15.56 6.63
C GLN A 24 4.98 14.03 6.79
N ARG A 25 3.83 13.37 6.85
CA ARG A 25 3.72 11.91 7.02
C ARG A 25 4.06 11.17 5.74
N ARG A 26 3.62 11.67 4.58
CA ARG A 26 4.04 11.12 3.27
C ARG A 26 5.55 11.19 3.12
N GLN A 27 6.18 12.30 3.53
CA GLN A 27 7.63 12.44 3.48
C GLN A 27 8.33 11.47 4.44
N ALA A 28 7.81 11.27 5.65
CA ALA A 28 8.35 10.29 6.59
C ALA A 28 8.29 8.86 6.03
N VAL A 29 7.15 8.48 5.46
CA VAL A 29 6.96 7.19 4.76
C VAL A 29 7.96 7.06 3.61
N HIS A 30 8.03 8.06 2.72
CA HIS A 30 8.96 8.08 1.59
C HIS A 30 10.42 7.90 2.05
N ASN A 31 10.85 8.67 3.04
CA ASN A 31 12.21 8.59 3.58
C ASN A 31 12.50 7.21 4.17
N SER A 32 11.56 6.62 4.92
CA SER A 32 11.75 5.29 5.51
C SER A 32 11.92 4.19 4.46
N ILE A 33 11.26 4.33 3.29
CA ILE A 33 11.40 3.41 2.17
C ILE A 33 12.83 3.50 1.62
N TYR A 34 13.26 4.69 1.22
CA TYR A 34 14.53 4.87 0.51
C TYR A 34 15.78 4.78 1.41
N THR A 35 15.65 5.01 2.71
CA THR A 35 16.80 4.94 3.65
C THR A 35 16.92 3.59 4.35
N GLY A 36 16.01 2.65 4.10
CA GLY A 36 15.96 1.37 4.80
C GLY A 36 15.33 0.25 3.98
N LEU A 37 14.03 0.33 3.70
CA LEU A 37 13.27 -0.81 3.16
C LEU A 37 13.76 -1.28 1.79
N VAL A 38 14.18 -0.37 0.92
CA VAL A 38 14.76 -0.71 -0.40
C VAL A 38 16.07 -1.51 -0.28
N TYR A 39 16.74 -1.46 0.89
CA TYR A 39 17.93 -2.25 1.20
C TYR A 39 17.61 -3.48 2.06
N GLY A 40 16.33 -3.81 2.25
CA GLY A 40 15.88 -4.89 3.13
C GLY A 40 16.09 -4.59 4.62
N VAL A 41 16.37 -3.34 5.00
CA VAL A 41 16.64 -2.96 6.40
C VAL A 41 15.36 -2.46 7.06
N ILE A 42 14.80 -3.29 7.94
CA ILE A 42 13.64 -2.93 8.77
C ILE A 42 14.13 -2.35 10.10
N ARG A 43 13.81 -1.07 10.34
CA ARG A 43 14.09 -0.38 11.61
C ARG A 43 12.82 -0.27 12.43
N GLU A 44 12.97 -0.32 13.75
CA GLU A 44 11.85 -0.09 14.68
C GLU A 44 11.20 1.29 14.44
N SER A 45 12.01 2.31 14.16
CA SER A 45 11.53 3.64 13.80
C SER A 45 10.65 3.64 12.54
N SER A 46 10.96 2.81 11.54
CA SER A 46 10.09 2.63 10.38
C SER A 46 8.75 2.03 10.79
N GLN A 47 8.75 0.96 11.61
CA GLN A 47 7.50 0.37 12.10
C GLN A 47 6.65 1.37 12.89
N GLU A 48 7.28 2.24 13.69
CA GLU A 48 6.56 3.27 14.44
C GLU A 48 5.97 4.34 13.51
N ILE A 49 6.71 4.77 12.48
CA ILE A 49 6.20 5.70 11.45
C ILE A 49 4.93 5.11 10.81
N TYR A 50 4.98 3.85 10.34
CA TYR A 50 3.82 3.25 9.69
C TYR A 50 2.65 3.03 10.65
N ARG A 51 2.88 2.64 11.91
CA ARG A 51 1.81 2.54 12.92
C ARG A 51 1.12 3.89 13.17
N ARG A 52 1.90 4.96 13.27
CA ARG A 52 1.35 6.32 13.46
C ARG A 52 0.58 6.81 12.24
N VAL A 53 1.09 6.55 11.03
CA VAL A 53 0.42 6.99 9.81
C VAL A 53 -0.84 6.18 9.54
N THR A 54 -0.81 4.87 9.77
CA THR A 54 -1.98 4.00 9.51
C THR A 54 -3.12 4.23 10.50
N SER A 55 -2.83 4.63 11.74
CA SER A 55 -3.88 4.93 12.73
C SER A 55 -4.76 6.12 12.34
N GLU A 56 -4.27 7.03 11.48
CA GLU A 56 -5.08 8.13 10.92
C GLU A 56 -6.15 7.65 9.96
N PHE A 57 -6.01 6.44 9.43
CA PHE A 57 -6.94 5.82 8.49
C PHE A 57 -7.83 4.79 9.16
N ALA A 58 -7.94 4.75 10.49
CA ALA A 58 -8.77 3.78 11.21
C ALA A 58 -10.27 3.81 10.83
N ARG A 59 -10.73 4.88 10.19
CA ARG A 59 -12.10 5.01 9.66
C ARG A 59 -12.25 4.65 8.19
N ALA A 60 -11.16 4.38 7.49
CA ALA A 60 -11.19 3.90 6.11
C ALA A 60 -11.72 2.46 6.09
N GLU A 61 -12.31 2.07 4.96
CA GLU A 61 -12.80 0.71 4.78
C GLU A 61 -11.68 -0.29 4.52
N CYS A 62 -10.55 0.19 3.99
CA CYS A 62 -9.35 -0.62 3.78
C CYS A 62 -8.10 0.25 3.60
N LEU A 63 -6.94 -0.40 3.69
CA LEU A 63 -5.63 0.19 3.41
C LEU A 63 -5.02 -0.45 2.15
N SER A 64 -4.59 0.36 1.19
CA SER A 64 -3.84 -0.11 0.02
C SER A 64 -2.33 0.03 0.24
N LEU A 65 -1.59 -1.08 0.13
CA LEU A 65 -0.12 -1.07 0.15
C LEU A 65 0.38 -0.77 -1.26
N GLY A 66 0.51 0.51 -1.59
CA GLY A 66 0.90 0.97 -2.93
C GLY A 66 2.38 0.86 -3.29
N CYS A 67 3.20 0.23 -2.44
CA CYS A 67 4.62 -0.02 -2.69
C CYS A 67 4.96 -1.42 -2.16
N THR A 68 5.69 -2.20 -2.97
CA THR A 68 6.06 -3.59 -2.71
C THR A 68 6.72 -3.80 -1.35
N GLU A 69 7.56 -2.84 -0.93
CA GLU A 69 8.36 -2.88 0.29
C GLU A 69 7.52 -2.68 1.57
N ILE A 70 6.34 -2.07 1.46
CA ILE A 70 5.49 -1.79 2.62
C ILE A 70 4.93 -3.07 3.22
N ALA A 71 4.75 -4.11 2.40
CA ALA A 71 4.31 -5.43 2.84
C ALA A 71 5.27 -6.08 3.87
N PHE A 72 6.54 -5.63 3.94
CA PHE A 72 7.47 -6.09 4.98
C PHE A 72 7.20 -5.48 6.36
N LEU A 73 6.46 -4.37 6.45
CA LEU A 73 6.19 -3.66 7.70
C LEU A 73 4.75 -3.82 8.18
N ILE A 74 3.79 -3.82 7.25
CA ILE A 74 2.37 -3.91 7.57
C ILE A 74 1.88 -5.28 7.14
N HIS A 75 1.47 -6.07 8.13
CA HIS A 75 0.76 -7.32 7.94
C HIS A 75 -0.70 -7.14 8.36
N GLU A 76 -1.62 -7.84 7.71
CA GLU A 76 -3.06 -7.79 8.03
C GLU A 76 -3.33 -8.10 9.51
N ALA A 77 -2.56 -9.00 10.10
CA ALA A 77 -2.59 -9.35 11.52
C ALA A 77 -2.28 -8.18 12.49
N HIS A 78 -1.79 -7.05 11.97
CA HIS A 78 -1.40 -5.87 12.73
C HIS A 78 -2.15 -4.60 12.30
N SER A 79 -3.22 -4.76 11.51
CA SER A 79 -4.09 -3.65 11.09
C SER A 79 -5.52 -3.91 11.55
N ASP A 80 -6.18 -2.86 12.05
CA ASP A 80 -7.59 -2.92 12.47
C ASP A 80 -8.56 -2.91 11.27
N ILE A 81 -8.06 -2.64 10.07
CA ILE A 81 -8.83 -2.60 8.82
C ILE A 81 -8.20 -3.54 7.78
N PRO A 82 -8.99 -4.04 6.81
CA PRO A 82 -8.47 -4.89 5.73
C PRO A 82 -7.30 -4.24 4.99
N VAL A 83 -6.26 -5.03 4.74
CA VAL A 83 -5.05 -4.57 4.03
C VAL A 83 -4.99 -5.23 2.65
N PHE A 84 -4.87 -4.40 1.61
CA PHE A 84 -4.74 -4.83 0.22
C PHE A 84 -3.27 -4.67 -0.21
N ASP A 85 -2.53 -5.78 -0.19
CA ASP A 85 -1.21 -5.84 -0.83
C ASP A 85 -1.38 -5.85 -2.36
N THR A 86 -1.14 -4.68 -2.95
CA THR A 86 -1.29 -4.49 -4.39
C THR A 86 -0.36 -5.38 -5.20
N THR A 87 0.79 -5.76 -4.65
CA THR A 87 1.76 -6.65 -5.30
C THR A 87 1.18 -8.05 -5.43
N THR A 88 0.71 -8.60 -4.31
CA THR A 88 0.12 -9.94 -4.28
C THR A 88 -1.12 -9.99 -5.17
N ILE A 89 -2.01 -8.99 -5.06
CA ILE A 89 -3.21 -8.91 -5.90
C ILE A 89 -2.84 -8.87 -7.39
N HIS A 90 -1.85 -8.06 -7.77
CA HIS A 90 -1.43 -7.94 -9.16
C HIS A 90 -0.79 -9.23 -9.67
N ALA A 91 0.07 -9.88 -8.86
CA ALA A 91 0.70 -11.13 -9.23
C ALA A 91 -0.33 -12.27 -9.42
N THR A 92 -1.31 -12.37 -8.52
CA THR A 92 -2.42 -13.32 -8.65
C THR A 92 -3.24 -13.04 -9.91
N ALA A 93 -3.62 -11.79 -10.16
CA ALA A 93 -4.36 -11.42 -11.37
C ALA A 93 -3.59 -11.75 -12.66
N ALA A 94 -2.27 -11.55 -12.66
CA ALA A 94 -1.41 -11.91 -13.79
C ALA A 94 -1.36 -13.43 -14.02
N ALA A 95 -1.24 -14.23 -12.95
CA ALA A 95 -1.28 -15.68 -13.04
C ALA A 95 -2.65 -16.18 -13.54
N ASP A 96 -3.75 -15.67 -12.98
CA ASP A 96 -5.11 -16.01 -13.40
C ASP A 96 -5.36 -15.69 -14.87
N TRP A 97 -4.83 -14.55 -15.34
CA TRP A 97 -4.93 -14.16 -16.75
C TRP A 97 -4.16 -15.12 -17.66
N ALA A 98 -2.93 -15.49 -17.29
CA ALA A 98 -2.12 -16.44 -18.05
C ALA A 98 -2.78 -17.83 -18.13
N MET A 99 -3.35 -18.32 -17.02
CA MET A 99 -4.00 -19.63 -16.95
C MET A 99 -5.35 -19.67 -17.71
N LYS A 100 -6.04 -18.53 -17.84
CA LYS A 100 -7.26 -18.44 -18.68
C LYS A 100 -6.93 -18.52 -20.16
N ALA A 101 -5.81 -17.94 -20.59
CA ALA A 101 -5.37 -17.97 -21.98
C ALA A 101 -4.97 -19.38 -22.49
N GLU A 102 -4.75 -20.35 -21.61
CA GLU A 102 -4.50 -21.76 -21.99
C GLU A 102 -5.79 -22.57 -22.22
N ASN A 103 -6.96 -22.04 -21.85
CA ASN A 103 -8.26 -22.71 -21.95
C ASN A 103 -9.19 -22.13 -23.04
N GLU A 104 -8.66 -21.23 -23.89
CA GLU A 104 -9.29 -20.71 -25.11
C GLU A 104 -8.50 -21.16 -26.35
#